data_AF-A0A352SLR8-F1
#
_entry.id   AF-A0A352SLR8-F1
#
_cell.length_a   1.000
_cell.length_b   1.000
_cell.length_c   1.000
_cell.angle_alpha   90.00
_cell.angle_beta   90.00
_cell.angle_gamma   90.00
#
_symmetry.space_group_name_H-M   'P 1'
#
loop_
_entity.id
_entity.type
_entity.pdbx_description
1 polymer ?
#
loop_
_entity_poly.entity_id
_entity_poly.type
_entity_poly.pdbx_seq_one_letter_code
_entity_poly.pdbx_strand_id
1 'polypeptide(L)'
;MKHIRIPVTWMEGFGGDALADEKGEVNFNHPRFLELKKTIDFALQQGLYVIINAHHERHFKEHYDNSAEFDEKFTTLWTDIANYFIEYDQKLVFELLNEPEGAFGQMGGPVLHNDPVAIGYTRKIMRIGTEAVRSTGGNNEKRIIMLGTNSWGNHNQIFSNYPDQASLPGNGSDEYLAIQVHSYDPWEFCGQEGENSAYPGDQETASRMREVAAHGRALGVPLHYGEFGVGRREDQAQRNTILVRDYYRTVVQTAKAEGMASAAWDDRGWFGLTNGDAEQGFSFTYGIVPHMLEKP
;
A
#
# COMPACT_ATOMS: atom_id res chain seq x y z
N MET A 1 8.57 7.86 -13.90
CA MET A 1 7.57 7.59 -12.85
C MET A 1 6.21 8.04 -13.37
N LYS A 2 5.12 7.29 -13.15
CA LYS A 2 3.76 7.64 -13.60
C LYS A 2 2.75 7.80 -12.45
N HIS A 3 3.15 7.43 -11.24
CA HIS A 3 2.36 7.55 -10.03
C HIS A 3 3.28 7.71 -8.82
N ILE A 4 2.73 8.20 -7.71
CA ILE A 4 3.36 8.27 -6.40
C ILE A 4 2.37 7.78 -5.35
N ARG A 5 2.87 7.07 -4.33
CA ARG A 5 2.11 6.69 -3.15
C ARG A 5 2.57 7.54 -1.97
N ILE A 6 1.63 8.21 -1.31
CA ILE A 6 1.85 9.10 -0.18
C ILE A 6 1.18 8.45 1.04
N PRO A 7 1.94 7.71 1.86
CA PRO A 7 1.38 7.09 3.06
C PRO A 7 0.98 8.16 4.09
N VAL A 8 -0.22 8.06 4.66
CA VAL A 8 -0.72 9.03 5.64
C VAL A 8 -1.26 8.33 6.88
N THR A 9 -0.79 8.74 8.05
CA THR A 9 -1.37 8.31 9.34
C THR A 9 -2.29 9.41 9.85
N TRP A 10 -3.55 9.06 10.08
CA TRP A 10 -4.63 10.01 10.39
C TRP A 10 -4.95 10.04 11.88
N MET A 11 -5.30 8.92 12.50
CA MET A 11 -5.88 8.89 13.86
C MET A 11 -4.81 8.81 14.95
N GLU A 12 -3.65 8.20 14.68
CA GLU A 12 -2.55 8.15 15.67
C GLU A 12 -1.64 9.36 15.62
N GLY A 13 -1.49 9.94 14.43
CA GLY A 13 -0.62 11.08 14.23
C GLY A 13 0.88 10.78 14.36
N PHE A 14 1.67 11.85 14.57
CA PHE A 14 3.10 11.78 14.86
C PHE A 14 3.36 12.48 16.19
N GLY A 15 3.88 11.75 17.18
CA GLY A 15 4.09 12.30 18.53
C GLY A 15 2.80 12.74 19.24
N GLY A 16 1.65 12.12 18.92
CA GLY A 16 0.34 12.47 19.47
C GLY A 16 -0.37 13.64 18.78
N ASP A 17 0.26 14.27 17.79
CA ASP A 17 -0.36 15.24 16.91
C ASP A 17 -1.08 14.46 15.79
N ALA A 18 -2.41 14.35 15.80
CA ALA A 18 -3.22 13.55 14.87
C ALA A 18 -3.99 14.41 13.86
N LEU A 19 -4.18 13.90 12.64
CA LEU A 19 -4.96 14.58 11.59
C LEU A 19 -6.46 14.33 11.73
N ALA A 20 -6.85 13.25 12.39
CA ALA A 20 -8.22 12.90 12.72
C ALA A 20 -8.35 12.62 14.22
N ASP A 21 -9.54 12.84 14.75
CA ASP A 21 -9.83 12.55 16.16
C ASP A 21 -10.15 11.07 16.43
N GLU A 22 -10.51 10.73 17.66
CA GLU A 22 -10.83 9.36 18.08
C GLU A 22 -12.07 8.75 17.39
N LYS A 23 -12.90 9.59 16.76
CA LYS A 23 -14.09 9.19 15.98
C LYS A 23 -13.81 9.14 14.48
N GLY A 24 -12.59 9.50 14.07
CA GLY A 24 -12.18 9.55 12.67
C GLY A 24 -12.52 10.88 11.98
N GLU A 25 -12.99 11.91 12.69
CA GLU A 25 -13.29 13.21 12.09
C GLU A 25 -11.99 13.95 11.71
N VAL A 26 -11.85 14.37 10.46
CA VAL A 26 -10.58 14.92 9.94
C VAL A 26 -10.48 16.43 10.18
N ASN A 27 -9.37 16.88 10.78
CA ASN A 27 -9.05 18.29 10.92
C ASN A 27 -8.32 18.81 9.66
N PHE A 28 -9.09 19.31 8.68
CA PHE A 28 -8.56 19.88 7.45
C PHE A 28 -7.80 21.21 7.61
N ASN A 29 -7.85 21.83 8.79
CA ASN A 29 -7.07 23.03 9.12
C ASN A 29 -5.73 22.70 9.77
N HIS A 30 -5.45 21.41 10.01
CA HIS A 30 -4.20 20.97 10.61
C HIS A 30 -3.00 21.32 9.71
N PRO A 31 -1.91 21.92 10.23
CA PRO A 31 -0.74 22.31 9.42
C PRO A 31 -0.16 21.17 8.55
N ARG A 32 0.03 19.97 9.12
CA ARG A 32 0.43 18.77 8.36
C ARG A 32 -0.56 18.37 7.26
N PHE A 33 -1.88 18.52 7.46
CA PHE A 33 -2.85 18.28 6.39
C PHE A 33 -2.70 19.29 5.25
N LEU A 34 -2.46 20.57 5.55
CA LEU A 34 -2.25 21.59 4.53
C LEU A 34 -1.01 21.29 3.67
N GLU A 35 0.07 20.79 4.28
CA GLU A 35 1.26 20.34 3.53
C GLU A 35 1.01 19.05 2.73
N LEU A 36 0.26 18.10 3.29
CA LEU A 36 -0.20 16.91 2.55
C LEU A 36 -0.97 17.31 1.29
N LYS A 37 -1.94 18.22 1.43
CA LYS A 37 -2.74 18.72 0.30
C LYS A 37 -1.85 19.37 -0.77
N LYS A 38 -0.93 20.26 -0.37
CA LYS A 38 0.02 20.88 -1.33
C LYS A 38 0.84 19.83 -2.08
N THR A 39 1.26 18.77 -1.38
CA THR A 39 2.02 17.67 -1.97
C THR A 39 1.19 16.87 -2.97
N ILE A 40 -0.06 16.55 -2.62
CA ILE A 40 -1.03 15.89 -3.51
C ILE A 40 -1.26 16.76 -4.76
N ASP A 41 -1.59 18.03 -4.57
CA ASP A 41 -1.85 18.98 -5.67
C ASP A 41 -0.65 19.07 -6.61
N PHE A 42 0.56 19.20 -6.06
CA PHE A 42 1.78 19.27 -6.84
C PHE A 42 1.99 18.01 -7.69
N ALA A 43 1.85 16.82 -7.10
CA ALA A 43 2.02 15.56 -7.82
C ALA A 43 0.98 15.38 -8.94
N LEU A 44 -0.27 15.76 -8.69
CA LEU A 44 -1.33 15.75 -9.70
C LEU A 44 -1.05 16.74 -10.84
N GLN A 45 -0.53 17.94 -10.54
CA GLN A 45 -0.11 18.93 -11.54
C GLN A 45 1.06 18.42 -12.41
N GLN A 46 1.94 17.57 -11.87
CA GLN A 46 2.95 16.86 -12.66
C GLN A 46 2.37 15.73 -13.53
N GLY A 47 1.05 15.54 -13.49
CA GLY A 47 0.33 14.55 -14.28
C GLY A 47 0.38 13.13 -13.71
N LEU A 48 0.91 12.94 -12.50
CA LEU A 48 1.00 11.64 -11.84
C LEU A 48 -0.37 11.17 -11.32
N TYR A 49 -0.56 9.86 -11.22
CA TYR A 49 -1.53 9.31 -10.27
C TYR A 49 -0.98 9.47 -8.85
N VAL A 50 -1.84 9.78 -7.88
CA VAL A 50 -1.49 9.97 -6.48
C VAL A 50 -2.34 9.01 -5.65
N ILE A 51 -1.67 8.13 -4.90
CA ILE A 51 -2.33 7.19 -4.00
C ILE A 51 -2.14 7.71 -2.57
N ILE A 52 -3.25 7.92 -1.84
CA ILE A 52 -3.24 8.20 -0.40
C ILE A 52 -3.96 7.09 0.35
N ASN A 53 -3.61 6.90 1.62
CA ASN A 53 -4.18 5.82 2.42
C ASN A 53 -4.31 6.16 3.90
N ALA A 54 -4.91 5.26 4.67
CA ALA A 54 -4.70 5.18 6.11
C ALA A 54 -3.57 4.18 6.40
N HIS A 55 -2.44 4.67 6.91
CA HIS A 55 -1.17 3.94 6.87
C HIS A 55 -0.84 3.16 8.16
N HIS A 56 -0.42 3.84 9.22
CA HIS A 56 0.03 3.09 10.41
C HIS A 56 -1.12 2.60 11.26
N GLU A 57 -2.12 3.43 11.55
CA GLU A 57 -3.33 3.15 12.35
C GLU A 57 -3.21 1.96 13.32
N ARG A 58 -2.13 1.89 14.10
CA ARG A 58 -1.73 0.67 14.83
C ARG A 58 -2.74 0.32 15.90
N HIS A 59 -3.19 1.29 16.67
CA HIS A 59 -4.24 1.12 17.68
C HIS A 59 -5.53 0.62 17.03
N PHE A 60 -5.91 1.17 15.87
CA PHE A 60 -7.06 0.67 15.13
C PHE A 60 -6.88 -0.81 14.74
N LYS A 61 -5.71 -1.16 14.17
CA LYS A 61 -5.42 -2.52 13.69
C LYS A 61 -5.26 -3.55 14.81
N GLU A 62 -4.65 -3.17 15.92
CA GLU A 62 -4.41 -4.03 17.08
C GLU A 62 -5.71 -4.35 17.83
N HIS A 63 -6.64 -3.39 17.90
CA HIS A 63 -7.84 -3.51 18.72
C HIS A 63 -9.14 -3.68 17.95
N TYR A 64 -9.11 -3.76 16.61
CA TYR A 64 -10.32 -4.00 15.82
C TYR A 64 -11.01 -5.29 16.26
N ASP A 65 -12.25 -5.17 16.73
CA ASP A 65 -13.02 -6.26 17.35
C ASP A 65 -14.37 -6.50 16.65
N ASN A 66 -14.55 -5.92 15.45
CA ASN A 66 -15.78 -5.98 14.66
C ASN A 66 -16.98 -5.30 15.34
N SER A 67 -16.78 -4.49 16.38
CA SER A 67 -17.81 -3.64 16.96
C SER A 67 -18.23 -2.48 16.05
N ALA A 68 -19.42 -1.93 16.32
CA ALA A 68 -19.92 -0.76 15.62
C ALA A 68 -19.02 0.47 15.83
N GLU A 69 -18.35 0.59 16.97
CA GLU A 69 -17.48 1.72 17.27
C GLU A 69 -16.31 1.81 16.28
N PHE A 70 -15.60 0.71 16.04
CA PHE A 70 -14.50 0.69 15.06
C PHE A 70 -15.01 0.85 13.62
N ASP A 71 -16.15 0.24 13.29
CA ASP A 71 -16.76 0.41 11.96
C ASP A 71 -17.15 1.87 11.69
N GLU A 72 -17.79 2.54 12.65
CA GLU A 72 -18.18 3.95 12.56
C GLU A 72 -16.96 4.84 12.46
N LYS A 73 -15.91 4.58 13.25
CA LYS A 73 -14.65 5.33 13.18
C LYS A 73 -14.02 5.31 11.78
N PHE A 74 -13.93 4.13 11.17
CA PHE A 74 -13.38 3.97 9.83
C PHE A 74 -14.30 4.55 8.75
N THR A 75 -15.63 4.45 8.95
CA THR A 75 -16.64 5.05 8.06
C THR A 75 -16.52 6.58 8.07
N THR A 76 -16.44 7.20 9.24
CA THR A 76 -16.28 8.66 9.40
C THR A 76 -15.02 9.14 8.71
N LEU A 77 -13.87 8.49 8.99
CA LEU A 77 -12.59 8.84 8.38
C LEU A 77 -12.66 8.85 6.85
N TRP A 78 -13.13 7.77 6.24
CA TRP A 78 -13.19 7.67 4.79
C TRP A 78 -14.27 8.54 4.16
N THR A 79 -15.36 8.82 4.86
CA THR A 79 -16.39 9.77 4.42
C THR A 79 -15.84 11.19 4.38
N ASP A 80 -15.12 11.62 5.41
CA ASP A 80 -14.51 12.94 5.48
C ASP A 80 -13.45 13.14 4.39
N ILE A 81 -12.51 12.18 4.25
CA ILE A 81 -11.49 12.20 3.20
C ILE A 81 -12.15 12.27 1.82
N ALA A 82 -13.15 11.41 1.57
CA ALA A 82 -13.85 11.37 0.29
C ALA A 82 -14.59 12.68 -0.03
N ASN A 83 -15.29 13.26 0.93
CA ASN A 83 -15.97 14.55 0.76
C ASN A 83 -14.98 15.70 0.49
N TYR A 84 -13.86 15.75 1.21
CA TYR A 84 -12.87 16.80 1.00
C TYR A 84 -12.28 16.81 -0.41
N PHE A 85 -12.00 15.60 -0.93
CA PHE A 85 -11.39 15.41 -2.24
C PHE A 85 -12.41 15.13 -3.36
N ILE A 86 -13.71 15.36 -3.14
CA ILE A 86 -14.77 14.96 -4.08
C ILE A 86 -14.60 15.57 -5.49
N GLU A 87 -14.08 16.78 -5.60
CA GLU A 87 -13.85 17.47 -6.89
C GLU A 87 -12.58 17.02 -7.61
N TYR A 88 -11.72 16.21 -6.97
CA TYR A 88 -10.49 15.72 -7.58
C TYR A 88 -10.82 14.63 -8.60
N ASP A 89 -10.10 14.62 -9.72
CA ASP A 89 -10.30 13.63 -10.78
C ASP A 89 -9.80 12.23 -10.36
N GLN A 90 -9.87 11.31 -11.32
CA GLN A 90 -9.55 9.89 -11.13
C GLN A 90 -8.07 9.58 -10.94
N LYS A 91 -7.18 10.59 -11.05
CA LYS A 91 -5.76 10.41 -10.72
C LYS A 91 -5.50 10.38 -9.23
N LEU A 92 -6.40 10.92 -8.40
CA LEU A 92 -6.35 10.71 -6.96
C LEU A 92 -7.05 9.40 -6.60
N VAL A 93 -6.27 8.46 -6.08
CA VAL A 93 -6.65 7.09 -5.75
C VAL A 93 -6.64 6.91 -4.24
N PHE A 94 -7.61 6.18 -3.71
CA PHE A 94 -7.72 5.88 -2.29
C PHE A 94 -7.36 4.43 -2.01
N GLU A 95 -6.38 4.18 -1.17
CA GLU A 95 -6.10 2.86 -0.60
C GLU A 95 -6.62 2.81 0.84
N LEU A 96 -7.52 1.88 1.14
CA LEU A 96 -8.35 2.00 2.34
C LEU A 96 -7.59 1.83 3.65
N LEU A 97 -6.73 0.82 3.74
CA LEU A 97 -5.93 0.54 4.92
C LEU A 97 -4.66 -0.19 4.51
N ASN A 98 -3.53 0.39 4.87
CA ASN A 98 -2.22 -0.22 4.70
C ASN A 98 -2.08 -1.40 5.64
N GLU A 99 -1.58 -2.51 5.10
CA GLU A 99 -1.09 -3.63 5.91
C GLU A 99 -2.04 -4.01 7.06
N PRO A 100 -3.26 -4.52 6.81
CA PRO A 100 -4.05 -5.10 7.89
C PRO A 100 -3.24 -6.16 8.66
N GLU A 101 -2.91 -5.89 9.92
CA GLU A 101 -2.19 -6.80 10.82
C GLU A 101 -2.83 -6.80 12.22
N GLY A 102 -2.20 -7.40 13.23
CA GLY A 102 -2.77 -7.44 14.58
C GLY A 102 -4.06 -8.27 14.62
N ALA A 103 -5.22 -7.65 14.89
CA ALA A 103 -6.51 -8.32 14.89
C ALA A 103 -6.90 -8.86 13.50
N PHE A 104 -6.34 -8.29 12.43
CA PHE A 104 -6.51 -8.74 11.05
C PHE A 104 -5.62 -9.95 10.69
N GLY A 105 -4.79 -10.41 11.62
CA GLY A 105 -3.97 -11.61 11.49
C GLY A 105 -2.69 -11.39 10.69
N GLN A 106 -1.63 -12.09 11.09
CA GLN A 106 -0.29 -11.92 10.51
C GLN A 106 0.57 -13.18 10.68
N MET A 107 1.62 -13.33 9.87
CA MET A 107 2.61 -14.39 10.07
C MET A 107 3.37 -14.21 11.40
N GLY A 108 3.45 -15.28 12.20
CA GLY A 108 4.15 -15.27 13.49
C GLY A 108 3.48 -14.45 14.59
N GLY A 109 2.30 -13.87 14.36
CA GLY A 109 1.52 -13.14 15.36
C GLY A 109 0.60 -14.03 16.20
N PRO A 110 -0.03 -13.47 17.23
CA PRO A 110 -0.99 -14.19 18.09
C PRO A 110 -2.27 -14.59 17.34
N VAL A 111 -2.68 -13.79 16.36
CA VAL A 111 -3.72 -14.10 15.38
C VAL A 111 -3.03 -14.43 14.06
N LEU A 112 -3.27 -15.62 13.53
CA LEU A 112 -2.61 -16.06 12.30
C LEU A 112 -3.30 -15.46 11.07
N HIS A 113 -2.52 -15.17 10.03
CA HIS A 113 -3.01 -14.60 8.76
C HIS A 113 -4.09 -15.44 8.08
N ASN A 114 -4.12 -16.75 8.32
CA ASN A 114 -5.09 -17.70 7.77
C ASN A 114 -6.29 -17.96 8.71
N ASP A 115 -6.40 -17.24 9.82
CA ASP A 115 -7.55 -17.33 10.71
C ASP A 115 -8.81 -16.79 9.97
N PRO A 116 -9.92 -17.56 9.89
CA PRO A 116 -11.13 -17.13 9.19
C PRO A 116 -11.75 -15.84 9.73
N VAL A 117 -11.64 -15.58 11.04
CA VAL A 117 -12.14 -14.35 11.67
C VAL A 117 -11.30 -13.16 11.20
N ALA A 118 -9.98 -13.32 11.20
CA ALA A 118 -9.03 -12.29 10.77
C ALA A 118 -9.18 -11.92 9.28
N ILE A 119 -9.36 -12.94 8.42
CA ILE A 119 -9.72 -12.75 7.01
C ILE A 119 -11.07 -12.04 6.89
N GLY A 120 -12.05 -12.42 7.71
CA GLY A 120 -13.37 -11.79 7.79
C GLY A 120 -13.30 -10.30 8.14
N TYR A 121 -12.47 -9.93 9.12
CA TYR A 121 -12.23 -8.53 9.48
C TYR A 121 -11.64 -7.74 8.31
N THR A 122 -10.65 -8.32 7.62
CA THR A 122 -10.02 -7.69 6.45
C THR A 122 -11.04 -7.41 5.36
N ARG A 123 -11.85 -8.41 4.98
CA ARG A 123 -12.90 -8.21 3.97
C ARG A 123 -13.95 -7.19 4.41
N LYS A 124 -14.35 -7.23 5.68
CA LYS A 124 -15.36 -6.33 6.24
C LYS A 124 -14.90 -4.88 6.20
N ILE A 125 -13.67 -4.59 6.62
CA ILE A 125 -13.18 -3.20 6.68
C ILE A 125 -12.97 -2.62 5.28
N MET A 126 -12.51 -3.44 4.33
CA MET A 126 -12.39 -3.04 2.92
C MET A 126 -13.76 -2.74 2.30
N ARG A 127 -14.80 -3.52 2.65
CA ARG A 127 -16.18 -3.23 2.26
C ARG A 127 -16.68 -1.93 2.87
N ILE A 128 -16.51 -1.72 4.18
CA ILE A 128 -16.95 -0.51 4.88
C ILE A 128 -16.31 0.75 4.28
N GLY A 129 -14.99 0.75 4.08
CA GLY A 129 -14.30 1.89 3.47
C GLY A 129 -14.78 2.15 2.04
N THR A 130 -15.01 1.09 1.26
CA THR A 130 -15.58 1.22 -0.10
C THR A 130 -16.97 1.87 -0.05
N GLU A 131 -17.87 1.37 0.81
CA GLU A 131 -19.22 1.91 0.98
C GLU A 131 -19.20 3.38 1.45
N ALA A 132 -18.34 3.71 2.41
CA ALA A 132 -18.15 5.07 2.90
C ALA A 132 -17.77 6.03 1.77
N VAL A 133 -16.75 5.69 0.98
CA VAL A 133 -16.32 6.51 -0.17
C VAL A 133 -17.45 6.63 -1.20
N ARG A 134 -18.09 5.52 -1.60
CA ARG A 134 -19.15 5.54 -2.62
C ARG A 134 -20.38 6.33 -2.17
N SER A 135 -20.70 6.35 -0.88
CA SER A 135 -21.86 7.08 -0.32
C SER A 135 -21.78 8.59 -0.52
N THR A 136 -20.58 9.14 -0.75
CA THR A 136 -20.37 10.59 -0.96
C THR A 136 -20.73 11.06 -2.37
N GLY A 137 -20.88 10.16 -3.34
CA GLY A 137 -21.28 10.49 -4.72
C GLY A 137 -20.22 11.28 -5.52
N GLY A 138 -20.64 11.97 -6.57
CA GLY A 138 -19.75 12.82 -7.39
C GLY A 138 -18.64 12.01 -8.07
N ASN A 139 -17.40 12.53 -8.11
CA ASN A 139 -16.29 11.77 -8.69
C ASN A 139 -15.96 10.49 -7.89
N ASN A 140 -16.42 10.38 -6.64
CA ASN A 140 -16.18 9.21 -5.80
C ASN A 140 -17.03 8.00 -6.21
N GLU A 141 -18.05 8.16 -7.06
CA GLU A 141 -18.74 7.02 -7.70
C GLU A 141 -17.80 6.21 -8.60
N LYS A 142 -16.76 6.86 -9.14
CA LYS A 142 -15.81 6.26 -10.08
C LYS A 142 -14.36 6.29 -9.60
N ARG A 143 -14.10 6.85 -8.42
CA ARG A 143 -12.76 6.91 -7.82
C ARG A 143 -12.18 5.52 -7.68
N ILE A 144 -10.95 5.33 -8.13
CA ILE A 144 -10.24 4.07 -7.92
C ILE A 144 -10.05 3.88 -6.41
N ILE A 145 -10.54 2.75 -5.90
CA ILE A 145 -10.36 2.32 -4.51
C ILE A 145 -9.49 1.07 -4.49
N MET A 146 -8.39 1.11 -3.75
CA MET A 146 -7.46 0.02 -3.55
C MET A 146 -7.76 -0.72 -2.24
N LEU A 147 -7.96 -2.03 -2.35
CA LEU A 147 -8.17 -2.94 -1.23
C LEU A 147 -6.83 -3.54 -0.80
N GLY A 148 -6.58 -3.64 0.50
CA GLY A 148 -5.39 -4.31 1.06
C GLY A 148 -5.61 -5.80 1.30
N THR A 149 -4.50 -6.53 1.47
CA THR A 149 -4.46 -7.89 2.00
C THR A 149 -3.86 -7.90 3.41
N ASN A 150 -4.21 -8.88 4.25
CA ASN A 150 -3.68 -8.92 5.62
C ASN A 150 -2.21 -9.40 5.67
N SER A 151 -1.67 -9.55 6.89
CA SER A 151 -0.29 -9.96 7.14
C SER A 151 0.74 -9.04 6.47
N TRP A 152 0.69 -7.76 6.81
CA TRP A 152 1.56 -6.73 6.25
C TRP A 152 1.46 -6.59 4.73
N GLY A 153 0.24 -6.71 4.21
CA GLY A 153 0.00 -6.55 2.77
C GLY A 153 0.61 -7.66 1.93
N ASN A 154 1.09 -8.75 2.53
CA ASN A 154 1.83 -9.79 1.81
C ASN A 154 1.03 -10.29 0.61
N HIS A 155 1.68 -10.29 -0.56
CA HIS A 155 1.02 -10.61 -1.83
C HIS A 155 0.41 -12.01 -1.91
N ASN A 156 0.87 -12.98 -1.11
CA ASN A 156 0.31 -14.33 -1.07
C ASN A 156 -1.04 -14.36 -0.35
N GLN A 157 -1.38 -13.35 0.45
CA GLN A 157 -2.67 -13.32 1.14
C GLN A 157 -3.84 -13.00 0.20
N ILE A 158 -3.57 -12.58 -1.05
CA ILE A 158 -4.62 -12.35 -2.04
C ILE A 158 -5.48 -13.61 -2.29
N PHE A 159 -4.89 -14.81 -2.24
CA PHE A 159 -5.61 -16.07 -2.47
C PHE A 159 -6.62 -16.37 -1.35
N SER A 160 -6.29 -16.00 -0.11
CA SER A 160 -7.14 -16.25 1.06
C SER A 160 -8.10 -15.09 1.31
N ASN A 161 -7.64 -13.85 1.18
CA ASN A 161 -8.51 -12.68 1.33
C ASN A 161 -9.51 -12.57 0.19
N TYR A 162 -9.11 -12.91 -1.04
CA TYR A 162 -9.98 -12.74 -2.21
C TYR A 162 -10.02 -14.00 -3.11
N PRO A 163 -10.58 -15.13 -2.68
CA PRO A 163 -10.58 -16.37 -3.45
C PRO A 163 -11.39 -16.30 -4.75
N ASP A 164 -12.42 -15.45 -4.79
CA ASP A 164 -13.32 -15.25 -5.93
C ASP A 164 -13.98 -13.86 -5.90
N GLN A 165 -14.76 -13.50 -6.92
CA GLN A 165 -15.42 -12.20 -6.99
C GLN A 165 -16.43 -11.94 -5.86
N ALA A 166 -17.04 -12.98 -5.26
CA ALA A 166 -18.00 -12.81 -4.17
C ALA A 166 -17.32 -12.35 -2.87
N SER A 167 -16.00 -12.47 -2.77
CA SER A 167 -15.22 -11.94 -1.64
C SER A 167 -14.85 -10.46 -1.77
N LEU A 168 -15.07 -9.84 -2.93
CA LEU A 168 -14.83 -8.41 -3.16
C LEU A 168 -16.02 -7.58 -2.64
N PRO A 169 -15.81 -6.31 -2.27
CA PRO A 169 -16.90 -5.37 -2.04
C PRO A 169 -17.90 -5.37 -3.21
N GLY A 170 -19.20 -5.40 -2.89
CA GLY A 170 -20.26 -5.47 -3.90
C GLY A 170 -20.26 -6.74 -4.75
N ASN A 171 -19.60 -7.82 -4.31
CA ASN A 171 -19.45 -9.08 -5.03
C ASN A 171 -18.81 -8.91 -6.43
N GLY A 172 -17.87 -7.96 -6.56
CA GLY A 172 -17.17 -7.68 -7.82
C GLY A 172 -17.95 -6.82 -8.81
N SER A 173 -19.07 -6.21 -8.41
CA SER A 173 -19.85 -5.31 -9.28
C SER A 173 -19.28 -3.91 -9.42
N ASP A 174 -18.35 -3.50 -8.56
CA ASP A 174 -17.67 -2.20 -8.64
C ASP A 174 -16.46 -2.31 -9.57
N GLU A 175 -16.56 -1.69 -10.75
CA GLU A 175 -15.54 -1.70 -11.80
C GLU A 175 -14.32 -0.80 -11.48
N TYR A 176 -14.38 0.00 -10.40
CA TYR A 176 -13.33 0.94 -10.01
C TYR A 176 -12.56 0.47 -8.78
N LEU A 177 -12.53 -0.84 -8.54
CA LEU A 177 -11.69 -1.47 -7.53
C LEU A 177 -10.33 -1.86 -8.10
N ALA A 178 -9.31 -1.79 -7.25
CA ALA A 178 -7.99 -2.38 -7.45
C ALA A 178 -7.56 -3.09 -6.17
N ILE A 179 -6.60 -4.00 -6.24
CA ILE A 179 -6.00 -4.61 -5.04
C ILE A 179 -4.55 -4.17 -4.93
N GLN A 180 -4.19 -3.69 -3.75
CA GLN A 180 -2.81 -3.41 -3.38
C GLN A 180 -2.21 -4.57 -2.58
N VAL A 181 -1.02 -4.97 -2.98
CA VAL A 181 -0.19 -5.97 -2.30
C VAL A 181 1.23 -5.45 -2.12
N HIS A 182 1.93 -5.95 -1.12
CA HIS A 182 3.33 -5.67 -0.83
C HIS A 182 4.16 -6.95 -1.03
N SER A 183 5.45 -6.77 -1.33
CA SER A 183 6.38 -7.89 -1.39
C SER A 183 7.74 -7.54 -0.81
N TYR A 184 8.00 -8.10 0.37
CA TYR A 184 9.33 -8.20 0.97
C TYR A 184 9.70 -9.69 1.11
N ASP A 185 9.36 -10.48 0.09
CA ASP A 185 9.50 -11.94 0.11
C ASP A 185 10.73 -12.41 -0.69
N PRO A 186 11.54 -13.34 -0.14
CA PRO A 186 11.54 -13.80 1.25
C PRO A 186 12.06 -12.71 2.20
N TRP A 187 11.53 -12.68 3.42
CA TRP A 187 11.92 -11.69 4.44
C TRP A 187 13.40 -11.80 4.80
N GLU A 188 13.96 -13.00 4.76
CA GLU A 188 15.38 -13.29 4.97
C GLU A 188 16.28 -12.62 3.93
N PHE A 189 15.76 -12.24 2.77
CA PHE A 189 16.48 -11.46 1.76
C PHE A 189 16.08 -9.98 1.78
N CYS A 190 14.79 -9.68 1.77
CA CYS A 190 14.25 -8.34 1.56
C CYS A 190 14.12 -7.53 2.84
N GLY A 191 13.92 -8.21 3.97
CA GLY A 191 13.65 -7.59 5.26
C GLY A 191 14.78 -6.71 5.76
N GLN A 192 14.51 -6.01 6.84
CA GLN A 192 15.43 -5.05 7.45
C GLN A 192 16.86 -5.53 7.70
N GLU A 193 17.00 -6.78 8.11
CA GLU A 193 18.27 -7.45 8.40
C GLU A 193 18.52 -8.59 7.40
N GLY A 194 17.93 -8.51 6.21
CA GLY A 194 18.06 -9.56 5.21
C GLY A 194 19.51 -9.71 4.72
N GLU A 195 19.80 -10.80 4.03
CA GLU A 195 21.13 -11.08 3.49
C GLU A 195 21.06 -11.53 2.03
N ASN A 196 22.09 -11.20 1.24
CA ASN A 196 22.14 -11.61 -0.17
C ASN A 196 22.19 -13.14 -0.37
N SER A 197 22.63 -13.88 0.65
CA SER A 197 22.65 -15.33 0.71
C SER A 197 21.26 -15.96 0.63
N ALA A 198 20.21 -15.22 1.04
CA ALA A 198 18.82 -15.68 1.06
C ALA A 198 18.04 -15.33 -0.22
N TYR A 199 18.69 -14.75 -1.23
CA TYR A 199 18.01 -14.36 -2.46
C TYR A 199 17.50 -15.60 -3.23
N PRO A 200 16.19 -15.72 -3.51
CA PRO A 200 15.64 -16.90 -4.20
C PRO A 200 15.96 -16.93 -5.69
N GLY A 201 16.45 -15.83 -6.26
CA GLY A 201 16.73 -15.68 -7.68
C GLY A 201 15.57 -15.08 -8.48
N ASP A 202 15.91 -14.43 -9.60
CA ASP A 202 14.96 -13.67 -10.42
C ASP A 202 13.77 -14.50 -10.90
N GLN A 203 14.03 -15.75 -11.28
CA GLN A 203 12.99 -16.63 -11.82
C GLN A 203 11.92 -16.95 -10.77
N GLU A 204 12.32 -17.22 -9.53
CA GLU A 204 11.38 -17.53 -8.44
C GLU A 204 10.59 -16.29 -8.06
N THR A 205 11.25 -15.14 -7.88
CA THR A 205 10.58 -13.86 -7.62
C THR A 205 9.54 -13.54 -8.70
N ALA A 206 9.92 -13.64 -9.98
CA ALA A 206 9.01 -13.37 -11.09
C ALA A 206 7.87 -14.40 -11.17
N SER A 207 8.12 -15.68 -10.90
CA SER A 207 7.08 -16.73 -10.92
C SER A 207 5.98 -16.45 -9.90
N ARG A 208 6.35 -16.09 -8.66
CA ARG A 208 5.38 -15.74 -7.61
C ARG A 208 4.53 -14.53 -7.98
N MET A 209 5.16 -13.50 -8.54
CA MET A 209 4.41 -12.33 -9.03
C MET A 209 3.44 -12.68 -10.15
N ARG A 210 3.80 -13.61 -11.05
CA ARG A 210 2.91 -14.08 -12.12
C ARG A 210 1.71 -14.89 -11.60
N GLU A 211 1.90 -15.68 -10.54
CA GLU A 211 0.80 -16.39 -9.87
C GLU A 211 -0.21 -15.38 -9.29
N VAL A 212 0.27 -14.36 -8.59
CA VAL A 212 -0.54 -13.27 -8.06
C VAL A 212 -1.25 -12.50 -9.18
N ALA A 213 -0.54 -12.18 -10.27
CA ALA A 213 -1.12 -11.51 -11.43
C ALA A 213 -2.22 -12.35 -12.12
N ALA A 214 -2.01 -13.65 -12.25
CA ALA A 214 -3.01 -14.56 -12.80
C ALA A 214 -4.28 -14.60 -11.92
N HIS A 215 -4.12 -14.55 -10.60
CA HIS A 215 -5.24 -14.48 -9.66
C HIS A 215 -6.00 -13.16 -9.79
N GLY A 216 -5.31 -12.01 -9.84
CA GLY A 216 -5.94 -10.71 -10.09
C GLY A 216 -6.74 -10.67 -11.40
N ARG A 217 -6.20 -11.28 -12.48
CA ARG A 217 -6.94 -11.44 -13.74
C ARG A 217 -8.18 -12.32 -13.61
N ALA A 218 -8.12 -13.40 -12.84
CA ALA A 218 -9.27 -14.27 -12.59
C ALA A 218 -10.37 -13.55 -11.79
N LEU A 219 -9.99 -12.64 -10.89
CA LEU A 219 -10.93 -11.76 -10.18
C LEU A 219 -11.49 -10.64 -11.07
N GLY A 220 -10.80 -10.30 -12.17
CA GLY A 220 -11.12 -9.13 -12.99
C GLY A 220 -10.71 -7.80 -12.35
N VAL A 221 -9.74 -7.83 -11.41
CA VAL A 221 -9.32 -6.65 -10.63
C VAL A 221 -7.84 -6.34 -10.89
N PRO A 222 -7.49 -5.09 -11.26
CA PRO A 222 -6.09 -4.70 -11.45
C PRO A 222 -5.31 -4.71 -10.14
N LEU A 223 -4.00 -4.97 -10.24
CA LEU A 223 -3.11 -5.07 -9.08
C LEU A 223 -2.08 -3.94 -9.03
N HIS A 224 -1.76 -3.53 -7.81
CA HIS A 224 -0.70 -2.59 -7.47
C HIS A 224 0.26 -3.23 -6.45
N TYR A 225 1.53 -3.39 -6.83
CA TYR A 225 2.60 -3.74 -5.89
C TYR A 225 3.03 -2.46 -5.16
N GLY A 226 2.31 -2.12 -4.08
CA GLY A 226 2.39 -0.82 -3.43
C GLY A 226 3.64 -0.57 -2.61
N GLU A 227 4.31 -1.65 -2.18
CA GLU A 227 5.61 -1.61 -1.54
C GLU A 227 6.43 -2.86 -1.88
N PHE A 228 7.72 -2.63 -2.08
CA PHE A 228 8.75 -3.65 -2.15
C PHE A 228 10.11 -3.00 -1.95
N GLY A 229 11.09 -3.78 -1.52
CA GLY A 229 12.45 -3.29 -1.38
C GLY A 229 13.37 -4.30 -0.70
N VAL A 230 14.64 -3.91 -0.59
CA VAL A 230 15.68 -4.69 0.11
C VAL A 230 16.32 -3.82 1.19
N GLY A 231 16.18 -4.25 2.44
CA GLY A 231 16.67 -3.56 3.63
C GLY A 231 18.00 -4.12 4.13
N ARG A 232 18.92 -3.27 4.61
CA ARG A 232 20.11 -3.69 5.37
C ARG A 232 20.39 -2.67 6.46
N ARG A 233 19.88 -2.86 7.68
CA ARG A 233 20.08 -1.85 8.74
C ARG A 233 21.56 -1.63 9.04
N GLU A 234 22.28 -2.73 9.26
CA GLU A 234 23.68 -2.68 9.69
C GLU A 234 24.70 -2.87 8.55
N ASP A 235 24.36 -3.60 7.47
CA ASP A 235 25.29 -3.92 6.37
C ASP A 235 24.85 -3.34 5.00
N GLN A 236 24.93 -2.02 4.90
CA GLN A 236 24.58 -1.30 3.65
C GLN A 236 25.45 -1.70 2.45
N ALA A 237 26.64 -2.30 2.65
CA ALA A 237 27.47 -2.76 1.55
C ALA A 237 26.80 -3.88 0.75
N GLN A 238 26.00 -4.74 1.41
CA GLN A 238 25.21 -5.76 0.73
C GLN A 238 24.10 -5.19 -0.16
N ARG A 239 23.61 -3.96 0.09
CA ARG A 239 22.65 -3.28 -0.80
C ARG A 239 23.29 -2.80 -2.09
N ASN A 240 24.59 -2.49 -2.07
CA ASN A 240 25.31 -1.98 -3.23
C ASN A 240 25.82 -3.11 -4.15
N THR A 241 24.97 -4.09 -4.46
CA THR A 241 25.34 -5.27 -5.27
C THR A 241 24.49 -5.38 -6.54
N ILE A 242 25.01 -6.06 -7.56
CA ILE A 242 24.24 -6.29 -8.79
C ILE A 242 22.97 -7.10 -8.51
N LEU A 243 23.07 -8.06 -7.58
CA LEU A 243 21.95 -8.89 -7.12
C LEU A 243 20.78 -8.05 -6.61
N VAL A 244 21.03 -7.06 -5.75
CA VAL A 244 19.96 -6.18 -5.26
C VAL A 244 19.36 -5.35 -6.39
N ARG A 245 20.18 -4.79 -7.28
CA ARG A 245 19.66 -4.04 -8.43
C ARG A 245 18.80 -4.92 -9.36
N ASP A 246 19.23 -6.16 -9.57
CA ASP A 246 18.51 -7.15 -10.37
C ASP A 246 17.17 -7.53 -9.74
N TYR A 247 17.09 -7.69 -8.41
CA TYR A 247 15.81 -7.87 -7.72
C TYR A 247 14.82 -6.72 -8.01
N TYR A 248 15.23 -5.46 -7.83
CA TYR A 248 14.36 -4.32 -8.11
C TYR A 248 13.92 -4.29 -9.59
N ARG A 249 14.84 -4.59 -10.52
CA ARG A 249 14.52 -4.70 -11.94
C ARG A 249 13.51 -5.83 -12.20
N THR A 250 13.69 -6.99 -11.60
CA THR A 250 12.81 -8.15 -11.76
C THR A 250 11.40 -7.83 -11.27
N VAL A 251 11.25 -7.20 -10.11
CA VAL A 251 9.93 -6.78 -9.60
C VAL A 251 9.26 -5.78 -10.56
N VAL A 252 9.97 -4.71 -10.94
CA VAL A 252 9.42 -3.65 -11.80
C VAL A 252 9.08 -4.15 -13.21
N GLN A 253 9.96 -4.93 -13.83
CA GLN A 253 9.73 -5.42 -15.19
C GLN A 253 8.69 -6.53 -15.22
N THR A 254 8.61 -7.38 -14.18
CA THR A 254 7.52 -8.38 -14.08
C THR A 254 6.18 -7.71 -13.87
N ALA A 255 6.09 -6.71 -12.98
CA ALA A 255 4.85 -5.94 -12.79
C ALA A 255 4.40 -5.32 -14.12
N LYS A 256 5.30 -4.65 -14.84
CA LYS A 256 4.99 -4.06 -16.16
C LYS A 256 4.56 -5.10 -17.20
N ALA A 257 5.22 -6.25 -17.26
CA ALA A 257 4.89 -7.32 -18.21
C ALA A 257 3.51 -7.93 -17.95
N GLU A 258 3.11 -8.02 -16.68
CA GLU A 258 1.81 -8.56 -16.25
C GLU A 258 0.69 -7.49 -16.18
N GLY A 259 0.97 -6.24 -16.59
CA GLY A 259 -0.01 -5.16 -16.57
C GLY A 259 -0.32 -4.58 -15.18
N MET A 260 0.56 -4.82 -14.21
CA MET A 260 0.46 -4.31 -12.84
C MET A 260 1.23 -2.99 -12.67
N ALA A 261 0.79 -2.16 -11.73
CA ALA A 261 1.57 -1.01 -11.27
C ALA A 261 2.45 -1.41 -10.08
N SER A 262 3.53 -0.66 -9.83
CA SER A 262 4.45 -0.92 -8.71
C SER A 262 5.09 0.36 -8.16
N ALA A 263 5.16 0.49 -6.84
CA ALA A 263 5.84 1.57 -6.12
C ALA A 263 6.89 0.97 -5.16
N ALA A 264 8.16 1.33 -5.36
CA ALA A 264 9.23 0.90 -4.48
C ALA A 264 9.22 1.72 -3.18
N TRP A 265 9.47 1.09 -2.04
CA TRP A 265 9.52 1.78 -0.76
C TRP A 265 10.83 2.56 -0.62
N ASP A 266 10.72 3.83 -0.24
CA ASP A 266 11.85 4.73 0.03
C ASP A 266 11.62 5.51 1.33
N ASP A 267 12.14 4.96 2.43
CA ASP A 267 12.16 5.64 3.74
C ASP A 267 13.44 6.46 3.96
N ARG A 268 14.32 6.52 2.95
CA ARG A 268 15.67 7.13 3.05
C ARG A 268 16.56 6.55 4.15
N GLY A 269 16.18 5.42 4.74
CA GLY A 269 16.94 4.68 5.74
C GLY A 269 17.45 3.38 5.17
N TRP A 270 17.14 2.28 5.85
CA TRP A 270 17.52 0.93 5.45
C TRP A 270 16.99 0.47 4.07
N PHE A 271 15.86 1.02 3.58
CA PHE A 271 15.31 0.78 2.24
C PHE A 271 15.58 1.96 1.30
N GLY A 272 16.33 2.97 1.74
CA GLY A 272 16.51 4.24 1.04
C GLY A 272 16.95 4.08 -0.41
N LEU A 273 16.23 4.75 -1.31
CA LEU A 273 16.50 4.81 -2.75
C LEU A 273 17.00 6.19 -3.18
N THR A 274 16.70 7.22 -2.38
CA THR A 274 17.16 8.58 -2.56
C THR A 274 17.90 9.09 -1.33
N ASN A 275 18.83 10.01 -1.55
CA ASN A 275 19.54 10.76 -0.53
C ASN A 275 19.49 12.26 -0.85
N GLY A 276 19.63 13.09 0.18
CA GLY A 276 19.72 14.55 0.06
C GLY A 276 18.48 15.28 0.57
N ASP A 277 18.45 16.58 0.29
CA ASP A 277 17.43 17.52 0.78
C ASP A 277 17.15 18.62 -0.25
N ALA A 278 16.24 19.54 0.10
CA ALA A 278 15.84 20.63 -0.79
C ALA A 278 16.94 21.66 -1.05
N GLU A 279 17.96 21.76 -0.20
CA GLU A 279 19.07 22.71 -0.33
C GLU A 279 20.22 22.12 -1.15
N GLN A 280 20.55 20.85 -0.92
CA GLN A 280 21.69 20.15 -1.52
C GLN A 280 21.32 19.36 -2.78
N GLY A 281 20.02 19.19 -3.04
CA GLY A 281 19.49 18.39 -4.12
C GLY A 281 19.38 16.91 -3.78
N PHE A 282 18.67 16.17 -4.62
CA PHE A 282 18.44 14.74 -4.46
C PHE A 282 19.32 13.91 -5.39
N SER A 283 19.78 12.75 -4.91
CA SER A 283 20.55 11.78 -5.69
C SER A 283 20.04 10.36 -5.46
N PHE A 284 20.27 9.46 -6.42
CA PHE A 284 19.91 8.05 -6.28
C PHE A 284 20.98 7.27 -5.53
N THR A 285 20.53 6.40 -4.64
CA THR A 285 21.39 5.55 -3.82
C THR A 285 21.75 4.27 -4.56
N TYR A 286 23.05 3.94 -4.59
CA TYR A 286 23.63 2.72 -5.18
C TYR A 286 23.25 2.41 -6.64
N GLY A 287 22.70 3.37 -7.39
CA GLY A 287 22.26 3.13 -8.78
C GLY A 287 21.09 2.15 -8.91
N ILE A 288 20.30 1.93 -7.85
CA ILE A 288 19.15 1.01 -7.88
C ILE A 288 18.05 1.53 -8.84
N VAL A 289 17.66 2.80 -8.69
CA VAL A 289 16.56 3.40 -9.46
C VAL A 289 16.86 3.45 -10.97
N PRO A 290 18.04 3.91 -11.43
CA PRO A 290 18.39 3.84 -12.85
C PRO A 290 18.33 2.41 -13.39
N HIS A 291 18.94 1.44 -12.69
CA HIS A 291 19.04 0.04 -13.12
C HIS A 291 17.68 -0.64 -13.27
N MET A 292 16.76 -0.44 -12.32
CA MET A 292 15.43 -1.09 -12.39
C MET A 292 14.56 -0.57 -13.54
N LEU A 293 14.85 0.64 -14.05
CA LEU A 293 14.14 1.27 -15.16
C LEU A 293 14.73 0.95 -16.54
N GLU A 294 15.92 0.35 -16.59
CA GLU A 294 16.54 -0.11 -17.83
C GLU A 294 15.63 -1.14 -18.52
N LYS A 295 15.63 -1.10 -19.85
CA LYS A 295 15.00 -2.15 -20.65
C LYS A 295 15.94 -3.36 -20.64
N PRO A 296 15.42 -4.59 -20.51
CA PRO A 296 16.23 -5.79 -20.65
C PRO A 296 16.88 -5.88 -22.04
#